data_AF-A0A353Z1G4-F1
#
_entry.id   AF-A0A353Z1G4-F1
#
_cell.length_a   1.000
_cell.length_b   1.000
_cell.length_c   1.000
_cell.angle_alpha   90.00
_cell.angle_beta   90.00
_cell.angle_gamma   90.00
#
_symmetry.space_group_name_H-M   'P 1'
#
loop_
_entity.id
_entity.type
_entity.pdbx_description
1 polymer ?
#
loop_
_entity_poly.entity_id
_entity_poly.type
_entity_poly.pdbx_seq_one_letter_code
_entity_poly.pdbx_strand_id
1 'polypeptide(L)' 'MKVILDIKDNKAAFVMELLNNFSFVKAKPITKEKAKLMEEIKEAVDNLNMVKQGKMKAKPLNDLLNEL' A
#
# COMPACT_ATOMS: atom_id res chain seq x y z
N MET A 1 3.98 -14.57 0.72
CA MET A 1 4.20 -13.16 1.14
C MET A 1 3.88 -12.26 -0.05
N LYS A 2 3.27 -11.08 0.17
CA LYS A 2 3.04 -10.06 -0.88
C LYS A 2 3.87 -8.83 -0.55
N VAL A 3 4.53 -8.25 -1.55
CA VAL A 3 5.42 -7.10 -1.40
C VAL A 3 5.09 -6.08 -2.49
N ILE A 4 5.05 -4.81 -2.13
CA ILE A 4 4.96 -3.68 -3.06
C ILE A 4 6.37 -3.12 -3.23
N LEU A 5 6.77 -2.88 -4.47
CA LEU A 5 8.09 -2.36 -4.81
C LEU A 5 7.92 -1.00 -5.46
N ASP A 6 8.56 0.03 -4.90
CA ASP A 6 8.71 1.32 -5.55
C ASP A 6 9.98 1.28 -6.42
N ILE A 7 9.79 1.31 -7.74
CA ILE A 7 10.86 1.14 -8.73
C ILE A 7 10.82 2.37 -9.63
N LYS A 8 11.99 2.99 -9.83
CA LYS A 8 12.14 4.09 -10.79
C LYS A 8 11.70 3.63 -12.19
N ASP A 9 10.89 4.44 -12.87
CA ASP A 9 10.28 4.10 -14.17
C ASP A 9 11.33 3.59 -15.20
N ASN A 10 12.54 4.19 -15.21
CA ASN A 10 13.63 3.79 -16.11
C ASN A 10 14.31 2.45 -15.77
N LYS A 11 13.98 1.85 -14.63
CA LYS A 11 14.49 0.54 -14.18
C LYS A 11 13.38 -0.52 -14.08
N ALA A 12 12.12 -0.13 -14.25
CA ALA A 12 10.98 -1.04 -14.13
C ALA A 12 11.07 -2.25 -15.07
N ALA A 13 11.43 -2.03 -16.33
CA ALA A 13 11.58 -3.11 -17.33
C ALA A 13 12.62 -4.15 -16.89
N PHE A 14 13.81 -3.69 -16.48
CA PHE A 14 14.89 -4.56 -16.00
C PHE A 14 14.49 -5.38 -14.77
N VAL A 15 13.86 -4.74 -13.78
CA VAL A 15 13.43 -5.44 -12.55
C VAL A 15 12.34 -6.46 -12.86
N MET A 16 11.40 -6.14 -13.76
CA MET A 16 10.35 -7.08 -14.17
C MET A 16 10.91 -8.32 -14.87
N GLU A 17 11.88 -8.16 -15.76
CA GLU A 17 12.58 -9.29 -16.39
C GLU A 17 13.29 -10.17 -15.37
N LEU A 18 13.99 -9.55 -14.41
CA LEU A 18 14.68 -10.27 -13.35
C LEU A 18 13.69 -11.05 -12.46
N LEU A 19 12.55 -10.46 -12.12
CA LEU A 19 11.52 -11.14 -11.33
C LEU A 19 10.86 -12.30 -12.09
N ASN A 20 10.67 -12.16 -13.42
CA ASN A 20 10.09 -13.21 -14.25
C ASN A 20 11.00 -14.43 -14.42
N ASN A 21 12.32 -14.28 -14.23
CA ASN A 21 13.26 -15.40 -14.24
C ASN A 21 13.13 -16.32 -13.01
N PHE A 22 12.50 -15.84 -11.94
CA PHE A 22 12.25 -16.65 -10.76
C PHE A 22 10.90 -17.39 -10.88
N SER A 23 10.95 -18.71 -11.07
CA SER A 23 9.74 -19.56 -11.20
C SER A 23 8.80 -19.55 -9.98
N PHE A 24 9.31 -19.12 -8.83
CA PHE A 24 8.57 -18.99 -7.57
C PHE A 24 7.97 -17.59 -7.34
N VAL A 25 8.19 -16.64 -8.24
CA VAL A 25 7.66 -15.27 -8.15
C VAL A 25 6.64 -15.02 -9.25
N LYS A 26 5.55 -14.34 -8.91
CA LYS A 26 4.57 -13.83 -9.88
C LYS A 26 4.57 -12.31 -9.81
N ALA A 27 5.28 -11.67 -10.73
CA ALA A 27 5.30 -10.22 -10.85
C ALA A 27 4.15 -9.74 -11.74
N LYS A 28 3.40 -8.74 -11.30
CA LYS A 28 2.41 -8.04 -12.11
C LYS A 28 2.55 -6.54 -11.87
N PRO A 29 2.62 -5.72 -12.93
CA PRO A 29 2.63 -4.27 -12.75
C PRO A 29 1.29 -3.83 -12.17
N ILE A 30 1.34 -2.85 -11.28
CA ILE A 30 0.17 -2.18 -10.72
C ILE A 30 0.21 -0.72 -11.15
N THR A 31 -0.96 -0.11 -11.36
CA THR A 31 -1.02 1.32 -11.66
C THR A 31 -0.70 2.13 -10.41
N LYS A 32 -0.17 3.35 -10.58
CA LYS A 32 0.15 4.27 -9.48
C LYS A 32 -1.06 4.50 -8.56
N GLU A 33 -2.24 4.66 -9.15
CA GLU A 33 -3.51 4.80 -8.42
C GLU A 33 -3.84 3.59 -7.54
N LYS A 34 -3.68 2.37 -8.08
CA LYS A 34 -3.94 1.13 -7.31
C LYS A 34 -2.92 0.92 -6.21
N ALA A 35 -1.66 1.29 -6.44
CA ALA A 35 -0.61 1.24 -5.43
C ALA A 35 -0.94 2.18 -4.26
N LYS A 36 -1.28 3.44 -4.57
CA LYS A 36 -1.68 4.44 -3.58
C LYS A 36 -2.91 4.00 -2.77
N LEU A 37 -3.94 3.50 -3.44
CA LEU A 37 -5.15 3.00 -2.78
C LEU A 37 -4.83 1.84 -1.82
N MET A 38 -3.93 0.94 -2.19
CA MET A 38 -3.52 -0.16 -1.30
C MET A 38 -2.79 0.35 -0.04
N GLU A 39 -1.93 1.36 -0.19
CA GLU A 39 -1.24 1.99 0.95
C GLU A 39 -2.22 2.70 1.87
N GLU A 40 -3.13 3.51 1.32
CA GLU A 40 -4.17 4.23 2.07
C GLU A 40 -5.08 3.26 2.83
N ILE A 41 -5.52 2.16 2.20
CA ILE A 41 -6.34 1.14 2.87
C ILE A 41 -5.54 0.46 3.98
N LYS A 42 -4.27 0.12 3.74
CA LYS A 42 -3.43 -0.53 4.74
C LYS A 42 -3.24 0.38 5.95
N GLU A 43 -2.95 1.65 5.73
CA GLU A 43 -2.82 2.66 6.78
C GLU A 43 -4.13 2.80 7.57
N ALA A 44 -5.28 2.87 6.90
CA ALA A 44 -6.57 2.93 7.56
C ALA A 44 -6.83 1.69 8.45
N VAL A 45 -6.50 0.49 7.97
CA VAL A 45 -6.64 -0.75 8.75
C VAL A 45 -5.68 -0.75 9.94
N ASP A 46 -4.43 -0.31 9.76
CA ASP A 46 -3.44 -0.22 10.83
C ASP A 46 -3.90 0.79 11.91
N ASN A 47 -4.42 1.95 11.51
CA ASN A 47 -5.00 2.95 12.42
C ASN A 47 -6.19 2.38 13.20
N LEU A 48 -7.11 1.67 12.53
CA LEU A 48 -8.23 1.01 13.20
C LEU A 48 -7.77 -0.07 14.18
N ASN A 49 -6.72 -0.82 13.84
CA ASN A 49 -6.13 -1.80 14.75
C ASN A 49 -5.50 -1.13 15.97
N MET A 50 -4.84 0.03 15.81
CA MET A 50 -4.31 0.82 16.94
C MET A 50 -5.42 1.37 17.84
N VAL A 51 -6.55 1.80 17.26
CA VAL A 51 -7.74 2.19 18.01
C VAL A 51 -8.29 1.01 18.81
N LYS A 52 -8.44 -0.16 18.19
CA LYS A 52 -8.89 -1.38 18.88
C LYS A 52 -7.95 -1.81 20.01
N GLN A 53 -6.65 -1.57 19.86
CA GLN A 53 -5.65 -1.81 20.90
C GLN A 53 -5.62 -0.75 22.00
N GLY A 54 -6.45 0.30 21.93
CA GLY A 54 -6.48 1.41 22.87
C GLY A 54 -5.28 2.37 22.77
N LYS A 55 -4.44 2.22 21.74
CA LYS A 55 -3.22 3.04 21.52
C LYS A 55 -3.53 4.37 20.82
N MET A 56 -4.69 4.47 20.19
CA MET A 56 -5.13 5.65 19.45
C MET A 56 -6.61 5.91 19.73
N LYS A 57 -7.03 7.18 19.83
CA LYS A 57 -8.44 7.53 19.93
C LYS A 57 -9.01 7.68 18.53
N ALA A 58 -10.10 6.96 18.22
CA ALA A 58 -10.83 7.21 17.00
C ALA A 58 -11.39 8.63 17.02
N LYS A 59 -11.21 9.36 15.92
CA LYS A 59 -11.84 10.66 15.71
C LYS A 59 -13.23 10.43 15.09
N PRO A 60 -14.28 11.12 15.55
CA PRO A 60 -15.57 11.12 14.87
C PRO A 60 -15.42 11.55 13.41
N LEU A 61 -16.19 10.93 12.51
CA LEU A 61 -16.16 11.25 11.08
C LEU A 61 -16.46 12.73 10.82
N ASN A 62 -17.37 13.32 11.60
CA ASN A 62 -17.72 14.73 11.50
C ASN A 62 -16.52 15.66 11.72
N ASP A 63 -15.63 15.32 12.66
CA ASP A 63 -14.44 16.14 12.93
C ASP A 63 -13.36 15.95 11.88
N LEU A 64 -13.36 14.81 11.17
CA LEU A 64 -12.48 14.55 10.03
C LEU A 64 -12.92 15.36 8.80
N LEU A 65 -14.22 15.41 8.54
CA LEU A 65 -14.81 16.16 7.42
C LEU A 65 -14.66 17.67 7.56
N ASN A 66 -14.55 18.19 8.78
CA ASN A 66 -14.35 19.62 9.04
C ASN A 66 -12.90 20.09 8.87
N GLU A 67 -11.93 19.17 8.71
CA GLU A 67 -10.50 19.48 8.54
C GLU A 67 -10.01 19.41 7.08
N LEU A 68 -10.87 18.97 6.15
CA LEU A 68 -10.63 18.93 4.70
C LEU A 68 -11.27 20.13 4.01
#